data_AF-A0A946QPL7-F1
#
_entry.id   AF-A0A946QPL7-F1
#
_cell.length_a   1.000
_cell.length_b   1.000
_cell.length_c   1.000
_cell.angle_alpha   90.00
_cell.angle_beta   90.00
_cell.angle_gamma   90.00
#
_symmetry.space_group_name_H-M   'P 1'
#
loop_
_entity.id
_entity.type
_entity.pdbx_description
1 polymer ?
#
loop_
_entity_poly.entity_id
_entity_poly.type
_entity_poly.pdbx_seq_one_letter_code
_entity_poly.pdbx_strand_id
1 'polypeptide(L)'
;MAFSVKYKPLFVVNILHQYFLNKGTDEYLTMSDADKVVQMSGYNINDFFAVVPSSNSLQKINGHCLIFKTTSDGFTIWGKVSETDETEPFIALADDLNITFLLKYKDTGFLNYTNLKLENSNKLYYFSNQRLETEPGTFPLINQSGNNTVVGEDFILSDDGTTDELEKLFLSEKENLYGLINIVMKGDNASLNLTDTQGKIVTPIKTFELLFENRKTTWRYIFNDDQKVKNKDDVKKENGDSKRLITKNEQPLTQKGFVSVELGGIELPNPNSRLIKPDSSSNKIFSEIYM
;
A
#
# COMPACT_ATOMS: atom_id res chain seq x y z
N MET A 1 10.07 5.56 -45.48
CA MET A 1 10.83 5.40 -44.22
C MET A 1 9.83 5.19 -43.11
N ALA A 2 9.94 4.10 -42.35
CA ALA A 2 9.07 3.88 -41.20
C ALA A 2 9.74 4.53 -39.98
N PHE A 3 9.14 5.58 -39.43
CA PHE A 3 9.58 6.16 -38.16
C PHE A 3 9.20 5.20 -37.04
N SER A 4 10.20 4.67 -36.34
CA SER A 4 9.99 3.77 -35.20
C SER A 4 9.92 4.61 -33.93
N VAL A 5 8.71 4.85 -33.41
CA VAL A 5 8.54 5.54 -32.14
C VAL A 5 8.99 4.63 -30.99
N LYS A 6 9.94 5.10 -30.19
CA LYS A 6 10.46 4.38 -29.02
C LYS A 6 9.93 5.00 -27.72
N TYR A 7 9.59 4.13 -26.79
CA TYR A 7 9.20 4.50 -25.43
C TYR A 7 10.10 3.78 -24.43
N LYS A 8 10.50 4.48 -23.38
CA LYS A 8 11.23 3.92 -22.24
C LYS A 8 10.49 4.18 -20.94
N PRO A 9 10.61 3.30 -19.93
CA PRO A 9 10.09 3.61 -18.60
C PRO A 9 10.81 4.84 -18.04
N LEU A 10 10.05 5.75 -17.45
CA LEU A 10 10.57 6.89 -16.70
C LEU A 10 10.71 6.50 -15.21
N PHE A 11 9.66 5.93 -14.64
CA PHE A 11 9.65 5.39 -13.29
C PHE A 11 8.52 4.38 -13.09
N VAL A 12 8.65 3.58 -12.04
CA VAL A 12 7.68 2.58 -11.59
C VAL A 12 7.26 2.91 -10.16
N VAL A 13 6.00 2.65 -9.81
CA VAL A 13 5.52 2.66 -8.42
C VAL A 13 4.86 1.32 -8.14
N ASN A 14 5.42 0.57 -7.20
CA ASN A 14 4.87 -0.67 -6.68
C ASN A 14 4.02 -0.38 -5.45
N ILE A 15 2.89 -1.06 -5.32
CA ILE A 15 1.96 -0.99 -4.21
C ILE A 15 1.77 -2.43 -3.75
N LEU A 16 2.35 -2.77 -2.61
CA LEU A 16 2.38 -4.11 -2.04
C LEU A 16 1.56 -4.11 -0.75
N HIS A 17 0.80 -5.19 -0.52
CA HIS A 17 0.03 -5.32 0.70
C HIS A 17 0.14 -6.73 1.26
N GLN A 18 0.71 -6.86 2.46
CA GLN A 18 1.06 -8.15 3.06
C GLN A 18 -0.14 -9.06 3.31
N TYR A 19 -1.35 -8.53 3.53
CA TYR A 19 -2.58 -9.35 3.67
C TYR A 19 -2.81 -10.30 2.48
N PHE A 20 -2.49 -9.85 1.26
CA PHE A 20 -2.67 -10.64 0.03
C PHE A 20 -1.41 -11.46 -0.35
N LEU A 21 -0.26 -11.13 0.25
CA LEU A 21 1.06 -11.64 -0.14
C LEU A 21 1.64 -12.64 0.85
N ASN A 22 1.37 -12.47 2.14
CA ASN A 22 1.77 -13.42 3.17
C ASN A 22 0.99 -14.73 3.01
N LYS A 23 1.59 -15.82 3.49
CA LYS A 23 0.99 -17.16 3.50
C LYS A 23 0.89 -17.64 4.93
N GLY A 24 -0.24 -17.36 5.57
CA GLY A 24 -0.41 -17.58 7.00
C GLY A 24 0.61 -16.75 7.80
N THR A 25 1.51 -17.42 8.51
CA THR A 25 2.59 -16.78 9.28
C THR A 25 3.86 -16.50 8.47
N ASP A 26 3.96 -17.05 7.25
CA ASP A 26 5.12 -16.83 6.39
C ASP A 26 5.01 -15.44 5.73
N GLU A 27 5.99 -14.58 5.97
CA GLU A 27 6.00 -13.19 5.50
C GLU A 27 6.58 -13.06 4.10
N TYR A 28 5.89 -12.37 3.20
CA TYR A 28 6.28 -12.22 1.80
C TYR A 28 7.72 -11.73 1.61
N LEU A 29 8.18 -10.78 2.44
CA LEU A 29 9.50 -10.18 2.30
C LEU A 29 10.65 -11.16 2.55
N THR A 30 10.42 -12.17 3.40
CA THR A 30 11.43 -13.16 3.82
C THR A 30 11.34 -14.47 3.06
N MET A 31 10.29 -14.66 2.26
CA MET A 31 10.13 -15.81 1.37
C MET A 31 11.21 -15.89 0.29
N SER A 32 11.40 -17.10 -0.26
CA SER A 32 12.25 -17.33 -1.42
C SER A 32 11.72 -16.61 -2.66
N ASP A 33 12.60 -16.30 -3.63
CA ASP A 33 12.18 -15.65 -4.88
C ASP A 33 11.16 -16.47 -5.66
N ALA A 34 11.27 -17.80 -5.63
CA ALA A 34 10.31 -18.70 -6.25
C ALA A 34 8.91 -18.56 -5.61
N ASP A 35 8.85 -18.52 -4.28
CA ASP A 35 7.58 -18.34 -3.55
C ASP A 35 7.00 -16.94 -3.76
N LYS A 36 7.84 -15.90 -3.81
CA LYS A 36 7.42 -14.52 -4.10
C LYS A 36 6.73 -14.43 -5.47
N VAL A 37 7.27 -15.10 -6.50
CA VAL A 37 6.64 -15.17 -7.83
C VAL A 37 5.25 -15.80 -7.76
N VAL A 38 5.07 -16.86 -6.99
CA VAL A 38 3.77 -17.50 -6.78
C VAL A 38 2.79 -16.58 -6.04
N GLN A 39 3.26 -15.83 -5.03
CA GLN A 39 2.40 -14.87 -4.33
C GLN A 39 1.96 -13.73 -5.24
N MET A 40 2.89 -13.22 -6.06
CA MET A 40 2.64 -12.17 -7.06
C MET A 40 1.68 -12.60 -8.16
N SER A 41 1.67 -13.88 -8.58
CA SER A 41 0.79 -14.33 -9.68
C SER A 41 -0.70 -14.22 -9.36
N GLY A 42 -1.06 -14.24 -8.07
CA GLY A 42 -2.43 -14.07 -7.59
C GLY A 42 -2.68 -12.73 -6.89
N TYR A 43 -1.80 -11.74 -7.09
CA TYR A 43 -1.91 -10.42 -6.49
C TYR A 43 -2.41 -9.40 -7.53
N ASN A 44 -3.42 -8.61 -7.17
CA ASN A 44 -3.91 -7.54 -8.02
C ASN A 44 -4.38 -6.35 -7.17
N ILE A 45 -3.68 -5.22 -7.29
CA ILE A 45 -4.03 -3.98 -6.58
C ILE A 45 -5.41 -3.47 -6.97
N ASN A 46 -5.89 -3.80 -8.18
CA ASN A 46 -7.20 -3.38 -8.65
C ASN A 46 -8.36 -4.04 -7.91
N ASP A 47 -8.07 -5.01 -7.03
CA ASP A 47 -9.08 -5.63 -6.16
C ASP A 47 -9.43 -4.72 -4.97
N PHE A 48 -8.50 -3.86 -4.53
CA PHE A 48 -8.70 -3.00 -3.34
C PHE A 48 -8.44 -1.51 -3.56
N PHE A 49 -7.65 -1.12 -4.56
CA PHE A 49 -7.44 0.27 -4.97
C PHE A 49 -7.65 0.49 -6.47
N ALA A 50 -8.09 1.70 -6.83
CA ALA A 50 -7.92 2.23 -8.17
C ALA A 50 -6.81 3.27 -8.15
N VAL A 51 -5.88 3.19 -9.10
CA VAL A 51 -4.84 4.21 -9.31
C VAL A 51 -5.10 4.91 -10.62
N VAL A 52 -5.34 6.22 -10.57
CA VAL A 52 -5.61 7.04 -11.76
C VAL A 52 -4.86 8.35 -11.68
N PRO A 53 -4.30 8.91 -12.77
CA PRO A 53 -3.75 10.25 -12.75
C PRO A 53 -4.86 11.27 -12.46
N SER A 54 -4.52 12.35 -11.75
CA SER A 54 -5.44 13.49 -11.65
C SER A 54 -5.65 14.13 -13.02
N SER A 55 -6.73 14.88 -13.18
CA SER A 55 -7.14 15.49 -14.44
C SER A 55 -6.10 16.50 -14.93
N ASN A 56 -5.47 17.24 -14.02
CA ASN A 56 -4.33 18.11 -14.33
C ASN A 56 -3.11 17.27 -14.78
N SER A 57 -2.80 16.21 -14.05
CA SER A 57 -1.68 15.31 -14.37
C SER A 57 -1.87 14.56 -15.69
N LEU A 58 -3.10 14.21 -16.04
CA LEU A 58 -3.42 13.59 -17.32
C LEU A 58 -3.12 14.52 -18.50
N GLN A 59 -3.39 15.83 -18.35
CA GLN A 59 -3.00 16.82 -19.35
C GLN A 59 -1.48 16.91 -19.48
N LYS A 60 -0.74 16.92 -18.34
CA LYS A 60 0.73 16.91 -18.34
C LYS A 60 1.30 15.65 -19.00
N ILE A 61 0.75 14.48 -18.68
CA ILE A 61 1.15 13.19 -19.26
C ILE A 61 0.99 13.24 -20.79
N ASN A 62 -0.19 13.63 -21.28
CA ASN A 62 -0.45 13.73 -22.70
C ASN A 62 0.45 14.78 -23.39
N GLY A 63 0.62 15.95 -22.76
CA GLY A 63 1.42 17.06 -23.27
C GLY A 63 2.91 16.73 -23.41
N HIS A 64 3.45 15.83 -22.57
CA HIS A 64 4.85 15.41 -22.62
C HIS A 64 5.05 14.07 -23.35
N CYS A 65 4.04 13.59 -24.09
CA CYS A 65 4.07 12.28 -24.74
C CYS A 65 4.41 11.13 -23.78
N LEU A 66 3.93 11.22 -22.53
CA LEU A 66 4.04 10.17 -21.54
C LEU A 66 2.84 9.23 -21.64
N ILE A 67 3.01 8.00 -21.17
CA ILE A 67 1.97 6.97 -21.13
C ILE A 67 1.92 6.40 -19.72
N PHE A 68 0.73 6.47 -19.11
CA PHE A 68 0.41 5.79 -17.88
C PHE A 68 -0.07 4.36 -18.17
N LYS A 69 0.56 3.37 -17.53
CA LYS A 69 0.14 1.98 -17.59
C LYS A 69 0.01 1.43 -16.19
N THR A 70 -1.16 0.91 -15.86
CA THR A 70 -1.36 0.15 -14.63
C THR A 70 -0.76 -1.24 -14.75
N THR A 71 -0.30 -1.79 -13.63
CA THR A 71 0.15 -3.17 -13.48
C THR A 71 -0.67 -3.83 -12.37
N SER A 72 -0.51 -5.15 -12.18
CA SER A 72 -1.19 -5.86 -11.10
C SER A 72 -0.66 -5.47 -9.71
N ASP A 73 0.53 -4.89 -9.64
CA ASP A 73 1.21 -4.50 -8.42
C ASP A 73 1.44 -2.98 -8.32
N GLY A 74 0.84 -2.16 -9.18
CA GLY A 74 1.14 -0.73 -9.20
C GLY A 74 0.89 -0.07 -10.55
N PHE A 75 1.86 0.74 -10.98
CA PHE A 75 1.85 1.37 -12.30
C PHE A 75 3.24 1.77 -12.77
N THR A 76 3.35 2.10 -14.05
CA THR A 76 4.56 2.60 -14.69
C THR A 76 4.23 3.80 -15.58
N ILE A 77 5.09 4.83 -15.53
CA ILE A 77 5.09 5.91 -16.50
C ILE A 77 6.15 5.64 -17.55
N TRP A 78 5.75 5.68 -18.81
CA TRP A 78 6.63 5.54 -19.96
C TRP A 78 6.73 6.88 -20.68
N GLY A 79 7.93 7.30 -21.07
CA GLY A 79 8.15 8.48 -21.88
C GLY A 79 8.56 8.13 -23.30
N LYS A 80 8.05 8.87 -24.28
CA LYS A 80 8.60 8.85 -25.63
C LYS A 80 10.02 9.42 -25.58
N VAL A 81 10.96 8.78 -26.26
CA VAL A 81 12.38 9.18 -26.28
C VAL A 81 12.83 9.60 -27.67
N SER A 82 13.97 10.30 -27.74
CA SER A 82 14.61 10.68 -28.99
C SER A 82 15.00 9.45 -29.82
N GLU A 83 15.05 9.59 -31.14
CA GLU A 83 15.47 8.52 -32.04
C GLU A 83 16.98 8.26 -31.94
N THR A 84 17.76 9.29 -31.60
CA THR A 84 19.23 9.24 -31.52
C THR A 84 19.73 8.81 -30.15
N ASP A 85 18.97 9.12 -29.09
CA ASP A 85 19.33 8.82 -27.71
C ASP A 85 18.11 8.35 -26.92
N GLU A 86 18.11 7.09 -26.53
CA GLU A 86 16.99 6.48 -25.79
C GLU A 86 16.89 6.95 -24.33
N THR A 87 17.84 7.75 -23.84
CA THR A 87 17.78 8.38 -22.52
C THR A 87 17.22 9.80 -22.57
N GLU A 88 17.12 10.39 -23.75
CA GLU A 88 16.62 11.75 -23.93
C GLU A 88 15.11 11.75 -24.15
N PRO A 89 14.30 12.39 -23.28
CA PRO A 89 12.88 12.56 -23.51
C PRO A 89 12.60 13.30 -24.82
N PHE A 90 11.56 12.88 -25.54
CA PHE A 90 11.14 13.54 -26.80
C PHE A 90 10.65 14.97 -26.55
N ILE A 91 10.06 15.23 -25.39
CA ILE A 91 9.71 16.55 -24.89
C ILE A 91 10.45 16.71 -23.57
N ALA A 92 11.22 17.80 -23.44
CA ALA A 92 12.00 18.08 -22.24
C ALA A 92 11.11 18.06 -20.99
N LEU A 93 11.58 17.37 -19.96
CA LEU A 93 10.90 17.27 -18.67
C LEU A 93 11.53 18.31 -17.74
N ALA A 94 10.77 19.35 -17.38
CA ALA A 94 11.24 20.37 -16.45
C ALA A 94 11.49 19.75 -15.05
N ASP A 95 12.43 20.33 -14.31
CA ASP A 95 12.85 19.80 -13.01
C ASP A 95 11.70 19.78 -11.98
N ASP A 96 10.80 20.77 -12.05
CA ASP A 96 9.62 20.94 -11.21
C ASP A 96 8.36 20.26 -11.77
N LEU A 97 8.45 19.58 -12.92
CA LEU A 97 7.33 18.87 -13.50
C LEU A 97 6.89 17.75 -12.54
N ASN A 98 5.66 17.88 -12.04
CA ASN A 98 5.04 16.90 -11.16
C ASN A 98 3.85 16.20 -11.81
N ILE A 99 3.67 14.94 -11.42
CA ILE A 99 2.56 14.09 -11.85
C ILE A 99 1.94 13.49 -10.60
N THR A 100 0.67 13.82 -10.38
CA THR A 100 -0.13 13.37 -9.24
C THR A 100 -1.08 12.26 -9.65
N PHE A 101 -1.10 11.19 -8.88
CA PHE A 101 -2.00 10.06 -9.00
C PHE A 101 -2.89 9.95 -7.77
N LEU A 102 -4.14 9.63 -8.02
CA LEU A 102 -5.18 9.43 -7.03
C LEU A 102 -5.21 7.94 -6.68
N LEU A 103 -5.02 7.63 -5.40
CA LEU A 103 -5.22 6.30 -4.85
C LEU A 103 -6.63 6.26 -4.24
N LYS A 104 -7.54 5.52 -4.87
CA LYS A 104 -8.96 5.49 -4.49
C LYS A 104 -9.38 4.12 -3.98
N TYR A 105 -10.09 4.08 -2.86
CA TYR A 105 -10.66 2.86 -2.31
C TYR A 105 -11.59 2.18 -3.31
N LYS A 106 -11.37 0.88 -3.53
CA LYS A 106 -12.36 -0.02 -4.15
C LYS A 106 -12.94 -0.98 -3.13
N ASP A 107 -12.14 -1.40 -2.15
CA ASP A 107 -12.58 -2.22 -1.03
C ASP A 107 -12.79 -1.37 0.21
N THR A 108 -14.05 -1.25 0.65
CA THR A 108 -14.41 -0.53 1.88
C THR A 108 -13.89 -1.22 3.14
N GLY A 109 -13.49 -2.48 3.04
CA GLY A 109 -12.87 -3.25 4.11
C GLY A 109 -11.37 -3.07 4.25
N PHE A 110 -10.71 -2.23 3.42
CA PHE A 110 -9.26 -2.05 3.40
C PHE A 110 -8.65 -1.93 4.79
N LEU A 111 -9.10 -0.94 5.56
CA LEU A 111 -8.58 -0.68 6.90
C LEU A 111 -8.81 -1.84 7.89
N ASN A 112 -9.72 -2.76 7.63
CA ASN A 112 -9.93 -3.89 8.52
C ASN A 112 -8.75 -4.87 8.50
N TYR A 113 -8.08 -5.04 7.36
CA TYR A 113 -6.94 -5.94 7.20
C TYR A 113 -5.59 -5.24 7.04
N THR A 114 -5.56 -3.90 6.99
CA THR A 114 -4.31 -3.11 6.97
C THR A 114 -3.92 -2.68 8.39
N ASN A 115 -2.63 -2.70 8.70
CA ASN A 115 -2.09 -2.24 9.99
C ASN A 115 -2.00 -0.72 10.08
N LEU A 116 -3.12 -0.03 9.87
CA LEU A 116 -3.28 1.41 10.07
C LEU A 116 -4.38 1.67 11.10
N LYS A 117 -4.35 2.81 11.78
CA LYS A 117 -5.42 3.14 12.74
C LYS A 117 -6.77 3.37 12.05
N LEU A 118 -7.82 2.72 12.55
CA LEU A 118 -9.19 2.82 12.02
C LEU A 118 -9.76 4.26 12.11
N GLU A 119 -9.32 5.03 13.11
CA GLU A 119 -9.72 6.43 13.32
C GLU A 119 -9.22 7.36 12.19
N ASN A 120 -8.19 6.96 11.46
CA ASN A 120 -7.61 7.71 10.36
C ASN A 120 -8.27 7.43 9.00
N SER A 121 -9.46 6.82 8.99
CA SER A 121 -10.18 6.45 7.76
C SER A 121 -10.52 7.62 6.83
N ASN A 122 -10.63 8.84 7.38
CA ASN A 122 -10.91 10.07 6.64
C ASN A 122 -9.70 10.98 6.47
N LYS A 123 -8.49 10.51 6.82
CA LYS A 123 -7.25 11.28 6.68
C LYS A 123 -6.63 11.05 5.30
N LEU A 124 -5.99 12.10 4.77
CA LEU A 124 -5.38 12.06 3.44
C LEU A 124 -3.92 11.62 3.55
N TYR A 125 -3.60 10.46 2.96
CA TYR A 125 -2.24 9.97 2.86
C TYR A 125 -1.54 10.62 1.65
N TYR A 126 -0.27 10.98 1.80
CA TYR A 126 0.50 11.62 0.75
C TYR A 126 1.87 10.99 0.59
N PHE A 127 2.15 10.52 -0.62
CA PHE A 127 3.39 9.82 -0.97
C PHE A 127 4.10 10.61 -2.06
N SER A 128 5.27 11.17 -1.76
CA SER A 128 5.99 12.00 -2.72
C SER A 128 7.49 11.88 -2.59
N ASN A 129 8.21 12.07 -3.69
CA ASN A 129 9.67 12.18 -3.69
C ASN A 129 10.17 13.61 -3.40
N GLN A 130 9.26 14.55 -3.16
CA GLN A 130 9.50 15.92 -2.70
C GLN A 130 8.54 16.26 -1.56
N ARG A 131 9.04 16.88 -0.49
CA ARG A 131 8.17 17.32 0.63
C ARG A 131 7.36 18.56 0.23
N LEU A 132 6.15 18.64 0.75
CA LEU A 132 5.35 19.85 0.67
C LEU A 132 5.90 20.89 1.66
N GLU A 133 5.81 22.17 1.30
CA GLU A 133 6.23 23.27 2.17
C GLU A 133 5.38 23.40 3.44
N THR A 134 4.14 22.92 3.39
CA THR A 134 3.21 22.87 4.53
C THR A 134 3.60 21.82 5.57
N GLU A 135 4.42 20.85 5.19
CA GLU A 135 4.78 19.72 6.05
C GLU A 135 6.13 19.92 6.72
N PRO A 136 6.34 19.39 7.94
CA PRO A 136 7.62 19.50 8.63
C PRO A 136 8.72 18.74 7.87
N GLY A 137 9.98 19.12 8.06
CA GLY A 137 11.13 18.44 7.43
C GLY A 137 11.28 16.96 7.82
N THR A 138 10.54 16.49 8.83
CA THR A 138 10.45 15.07 9.22
C THR A 138 9.38 14.29 8.45
N PHE A 139 8.54 14.95 7.65
CA PHE A 139 7.54 14.28 6.83
C PHE A 139 8.23 13.28 5.88
N PRO A 140 7.74 12.03 5.78
CA PRO A 140 8.42 10.99 5.04
C PRO A 140 8.36 11.23 3.52
N LEU A 141 9.43 10.82 2.85
CA LEU A 141 9.46 10.72 1.39
C LEU A 141 9.00 9.31 0.99
N ILE A 142 8.46 9.18 -0.22
CA ILE A 142 8.08 7.88 -0.78
C ILE A 142 9.29 6.94 -0.83
N ASN A 143 9.08 5.71 -0.41
CA ASN A 143 10.15 4.72 -0.31
C ASN A 143 10.60 4.24 -1.69
N GLN A 144 11.88 3.86 -1.79
CA GLN A 144 12.40 3.13 -2.95
C GLN A 144 12.20 1.63 -2.73
N SER A 145 11.97 0.89 -3.82
CA SER A 145 11.78 -0.55 -3.73
C SER A 145 12.99 -1.25 -3.13
N GLY A 146 12.72 -2.23 -2.26
CA GLY A 146 13.73 -2.96 -1.50
C GLY A 146 14.11 -2.33 -0.15
N ASN A 147 13.66 -1.10 0.14
CA ASN A 147 13.85 -0.52 1.48
C ASN A 147 13.01 -1.24 2.55
N ASN A 148 11.92 -1.93 2.14
CA ASN A 148 11.01 -2.65 3.02
C ASN A 148 10.37 -1.79 4.12
N THR A 149 10.29 -0.47 3.90
CA THR A 149 9.65 0.45 4.83
C THR A 149 8.13 0.42 4.64
N VAL A 150 7.42 0.15 5.72
CA VAL A 150 5.96 0.09 5.73
C VAL A 150 5.35 1.50 5.71
N VAL A 151 4.18 1.63 5.07
CA VAL A 151 3.35 2.83 5.14
C VAL A 151 2.70 2.89 6.53
N GLY A 152 2.92 4.00 7.24
CA GLY A 152 2.31 4.30 8.53
C GLY A 152 1.56 5.64 8.54
N GLU A 153 1.12 6.06 9.72
CA GLU A 153 0.40 7.31 9.94
C GLU A 153 1.26 8.57 9.73
N ASP A 154 2.57 8.44 9.63
CA ASP A 154 3.51 9.51 9.33
C ASP A 154 3.36 10.07 7.90
N PHE A 155 2.72 9.31 7.00
CA PHE A 155 2.35 9.78 5.66
C PHE A 155 1.03 10.56 5.61
N ILE A 156 0.36 10.79 6.75
CA ILE A 156 -0.86 11.60 6.81
C ILE A 156 -0.49 13.08 6.78
N LEU A 157 -1.09 13.83 5.84
CA LEU A 157 -0.90 15.27 5.76
C LEU A 157 -1.46 16.00 6.98
N SER A 158 -0.85 17.14 7.29
CA SER A 158 -1.43 18.17 8.16
C SER A 158 -2.79 18.65 7.63
N ASP A 159 -3.57 19.32 8.47
CA ASP A 159 -4.87 19.85 8.03
C ASP A 159 -4.71 20.93 6.94
N ASP A 160 -3.64 21.74 7.03
CA ASP A 160 -3.29 22.75 6.02
C ASP A 160 -2.87 22.06 4.70
N GLY A 161 -1.93 21.11 4.76
CA GLY A 161 -1.51 20.35 3.57
C GLY A 161 -2.66 19.56 2.94
N THR A 162 -3.56 19.01 3.74
CA THR A 162 -4.77 18.35 3.24
C THR A 162 -5.66 19.31 2.47
N THR A 163 -5.87 20.51 3.00
CA THR A 163 -6.70 21.54 2.36
C THR A 163 -6.09 21.95 1.02
N ASP A 164 -4.80 22.29 1.01
CA ASP A 164 -4.08 22.74 -0.19
C ASP A 164 -4.08 21.67 -1.31
N GLU A 165 -3.84 20.41 -0.97
CA GLU A 165 -3.83 19.33 -1.97
C GLU A 165 -5.24 19.02 -2.48
N LEU A 166 -6.26 19.07 -1.62
CA LEU A 166 -7.64 18.85 -2.06
C LEU A 166 -8.17 20.00 -2.92
N GLU A 167 -7.75 21.25 -2.72
CA GLU A 167 -8.15 22.38 -3.57
C GLU A 167 -7.68 22.22 -5.04
N LYS A 168 -6.60 21.48 -5.26
CA LYS A 168 -6.06 21.20 -6.60
C LYS A 168 -6.88 20.17 -7.39
N LEU A 169 -7.82 19.48 -6.73
CA LEU A 169 -8.60 18.36 -7.30
C LEU A 169 -10.05 18.75 -7.58
N PHE A 170 -10.61 18.18 -8.65
CA PHE A 170 -12.03 18.27 -8.93
C PHE A 170 -12.86 17.50 -7.91
N LEU A 171 -14.13 17.87 -7.71
CA LEU A 171 -15.00 17.22 -6.72
C LEU A 171 -15.14 15.69 -6.94
N SER A 172 -15.28 15.26 -8.20
CA SER A 172 -15.35 13.83 -8.55
C SER A 172 -14.04 13.07 -8.27
N GLU A 173 -12.91 13.77 -8.21
CA GLU A 173 -11.61 13.18 -7.89
C GLU A 173 -11.47 12.87 -6.40
N LYS A 174 -12.21 13.59 -5.54
CA LYS A 174 -12.19 13.41 -4.08
C LYS A 174 -13.00 12.21 -3.61
N GLU A 175 -13.92 11.71 -4.44
CA GLU A 175 -14.73 10.53 -4.09
C GLU A 175 -13.86 9.29 -3.89
N ASN A 176 -14.07 8.64 -2.73
CA ASN A 176 -13.34 7.46 -2.26
C ASN A 176 -11.80 7.63 -2.26
N LEU A 177 -11.32 8.87 -2.17
CA LEU A 177 -9.89 9.16 -2.16
C LEU A 177 -9.28 8.69 -0.83
N TYR A 178 -8.28 7.80 -0.94
CA TYR A 178 -7.46 7.39 0.18
C TYR A 178 -6.22 8.26 0.31
N GLY A 179 -5.56 8.52 -0.81
CA GLY A 179 -4.29 9.24 -0.81
C GLY A 179 -3.86 9.71 -2.17
N LEU A 180 -2.77 10.47 -2.17
CA LEU A 180 -2.12 11.01 -3.35
C LEU A 180 -0.70 10.47 -3.47
N ILE A 181 -0.33 10.11 -4.69
CA ILE A 181 1.05 9.81 -5.05
C ILE A 181 1.51 10.95 -5.96
N ASN A 182 2.42 11.79 -5.51
CA ASN A 182 2.93 12.92 -6.29
C ASN A 182 4.41 12.71 -6.61
N ILE A 183 4.74 12.58 -7.89
CA ILE A 183 6.12 12.34 -8.32
C ILE A 183 6.62 13.53 -9.13
N VAL A 184 7.75 14.10 -8.71
CA VAL A 184 8.43 15.24 -9.31
C VAL A 184 9.70 14.79 -10.00
N MET A 185 10.11 15.42 -11.11
CA MET A 185 11.31 14.99 -11.85
C MET A 185 12.60 15.12 -11.02
N LYS A 186 12.72 16.21 -10.24
CA LYS A 186 13.75 16.38 -9.21
C LYS A 186 13.10 16.29 -7.83
N GLY A 187 13.47 15.25 -7.09
CA GLY A 187 13.03 15.09 -5.70
C GLY A 187 13.90 15.91 -4.74
N ASP A 188 13.59 15.83 -3.44
CA ASP A 188 14.36 16.48 -2.38
C ASP A 188 15.84 16.04 -2.39
N ASN A 189 16.08 14.79 -2.81
CA ASN A 189 17.40 14.17 -2.80
C ASN A 189 17.74 13.60 -4.19
N ALA A 190 19.02 13.67 -4.58
CA ALA A 190 19.49 13.19 -5.87
C ALA A 190 19.21 11.69 -6.14
N SER A 191 19.07 10.87 -5.08
CA SER A 191 18.71 9.46 -5.20
C SER A 191 17.29 9.22 -5.72
N LEU A 192 16.42 10.23 -5.61
CA LEU A 192 15.00 10.20 -6.01
C LEU A 192 14.73 10.94 -7.32
N ASN A 193 15.76 11.54 -7.95
CA ASN A 193 15.62 12.20 -9.23
C ASN A 193 15.32 11.19 -10.34
N LEU A 194 14.41 11.59 -11.23
CA LEU A 194 14.02 10.83 -12.43
C LEU A 194 14.84 11.23 -13.65
N THR A 195 15.38 12.45 -13.65
CA THR A 195 16.28 12.96 -14.68
C THR A 195 17.66 13.31 -14.11
N ASP A 196 18.69 13.22 -14.93
CA ASP A 196 20.05 13.66 -14.60
C ASP A 196 20.24 15.18 -14.78
N THR A 197 21.45 15.70 -14.61
CA THR A 197 21.75 17.14 -14.75
C THR A 197 21.57 17.69 -16.17
N GLN A 198 21.38 16.82 -17.16
CA GLN A 198 21.20 17.14 -18.57
C GLN A 198 19.74 16.93 -19.00
N GLY A 199 18.84 16.60 -18.07
CA GLY A 199 17.43 16.34 -18.36
C GLY A 199 17.16 14.96 -18.96
N LYS A 200 18.15 14.05 -18.94
CA LYS A 200 18.00 12.68 -19.45
C LYS A 200 17.43 11.75 -18.39
N ILE A 201 16.69 10.74 -18.81
CA ILE A 201 16.13 9.71 -17.94
C ILE A 201 17.26 8.94 -17.26
N VAL A 202 17.21 8.85 -15.93
CA VAL A 202 18.20 8.13 -15.14
C VAL A 202 18.19 6.63 -15.44
N THR A 203 19.38 6.03 -15.49
CA THR A 203 19.55 4.57 -15.62
C THR A 203 20.43 4.07 -14.46
N PRO A 204 19.96 3.09 -13.65
CA PRO A 204 18.65 2.44 -13.71
C PRO A 204 17.51 3.40 -13.36
N ILE A 205 16.33 3.14 -13.93
CA ILE A 205 15.10 3.90 -13.63
C ILE A 205 14.75 3.79 -12.14
N LYS A 206 13.99 4.75 -11.64
CA LYS A 206 13.53 4.70 -10.24
C LYS A 206 12.29 3.83 -10.09
N THR A 207 12.33 2.96 -9.08
CA THR A 207 11.18 2.18 -8.62
C THR A 207 10.87 2.59 -7.20
N PHE A 208 9.69 3.18 -7.01
CA PHE A 208 9.15 3.52 -5.70
C PHE A 208 8.24 2.41 -5.19
N GLU A 209 8.01 2.37 -3.88
CA GLU A 209 7.25 1.31 -3.24
C GLU A 209 6.39 1.83 -2.09
N LEU A 210 5.12 1.43 -2.10
CA LEU A 210 4.19 1.56 -0.98
C LEU A 210 3.94 0.17 -0.43
N LEU A 211 4.44 -0.11 0.77
CA LEU A 211 4.26 -1.41 1.44
C LEU A 211 3.27 -1.27 2.60
N PHE A 212 2.12 -1.90 2.48
CA PHE A 212 1.12 -1.97 3.54
C PHE A 212 1.28 -3.25 4.35
N GLU A 213 1.49 -3.12 5.65
CA GLU A 213 1.51 -4.25 6.58
C GLU A 213 0.08 -4.74 6.85
N ASN A 214 -0.10 -6.05 7.04
CA ASN A 214 -1.39 -6.60 7.43
C ASN A 214 -1.65 -6.45 8.93
N ARG A 215 -2.92 -6.24 9.27
CA ARG A 215 -3.36 -6.13 10.65
C ARG A 215 -3.16 -7.45 11.39
N LYS A 216 -2.67 -7.35 12.63
CA LYS A 216 -2.68 -8.43 13.62
C LYS A 216 -3.81 -8.18 14.61
N THR A 217 -4.52 -9.23 15.01
CA THR A 217 -5.66 -9.14 15.94
C THR A 217 -5.62 -10.24 16.97
N THR A 218 -6.26 -10.02 18.12
CA THR A 218 -6.54 -11.11 19.06
C THR A 218 -7.77 -11.87 18.58
N TRP A 219 -7.66 -13.17 18.30
CA TRP A 219 -8.82 -13.92 17.79
C TRP A 219 -9.65 -14.41 18.97
N ARG A 220 -10.97 -14.16 18.92
CA ARG A 220 -11.94 -14.53 19.94
C ARG A 220 -12.88 -15.59 19.39
N TYR A 221 -12.78 -16.80 19.94
CA TYR A 221 -13.66 -17.91 19.65
C TYR A 221 -14.81 -17.96 20.66
N ILE A 222 -16.03 -18.00 20.16
CA ILE A 222 -17.27 -17.98 20.94
C ILE A 222 -17.98 -19.32 20.71
N PHE A 223 -18.05 -20.14 21.75
CA PHE A 223 -18.61 -21.48 21.73
C PHE A 223 -19.98 -21.53 22.41
N ASN A 224 -20.83 -22.47 21.97
CA ASN A 224 -22.10 -22.75 22.64
C ASN A 224 -21.91 -23.53 23.96
N ASP A 225 -20.87 -24.36 24.03
CA ASP A 225 -20.54 -25.23 25.17
C ASP A 225 -19.20 -24.87 25.83
N ASP A 226 -19.06 -25.28 27.09
CA ASP A 226 -17.84 -25.04 27.88
C ASP A 226 -16.63 -25.78 27.29
N GLN A 227 -15.57 -25.03 27.01
CA GLN A 227 -14.32 -25.57 26.49
C GLN A 227 -13.31 -25.89 27.60
N LYS A 228 -12.60 -27.00 27.42
CA LYS A 228 -11.46 -27.39 28.27
C LYS A 228 -10.16 -26.92 27.62
N VAL A 229 -9.51 -25.95 28.26
CA VAL A 229 -8.23 -25.39 27.79
C VAL A 229 -7.08 -25.98 28.61
N LYS A 230 -6.03 -26.44 27.93
CA LYS A 230 -4.76 -26.89 28.50
C LYS A 230 -3.70 -25.82 28.31
N ASN A 231 -2.66 -25.83 29.15
CA ASN A 231 -1.57 -24.86 29.05
C ASN A 231 -0.85 -24.86 27.69
N LYS A 232 -0.86 -26.00 26.98
CA LYS A 232 -0.22 -26.15 25.66
C LYS A 232 -1.04 -25.63 24.47
N ASP A 233 -2.32 -25.33 24.66
CA ASP A 233 -3.19 -24.84 23.58
C ASP A 233 -2.81 -23.40 23.22
N ASP A 234 -3.10 -22.93 22.01
CA ASP A 234 -2.74 -21.58 21.57
C ASP A 234 -3.68 -20.49 22.10
N VAL A 235 -4.76 -20.93 22.76
CA VAL A 235 -5.82 -20.09 23.30
C VAL A 235 -5.85 -20.12 24.83
N LYS A 236 -6.54 -19.15 25.41
CA LYS A 236 -6.85 -19.05 26.85
C LYS A 236 -8.27 -18.53 27.04
N LYS A 237 -8.86 -18.82 28.21
CA LYS A 237 -10.19 -18.27 28.57
C LYS A 237 -10.12 -16.75 28.69
N GLU A 238 -11.06 -16.07 28.05
CA GLU A 238 -11.25 -14.62 28.22
C GLU A 238 -11.98 -14.38 29.54
N ASN A 239 -11.34 -13.67 30.48
CA ASN A 239 -11.91 -13.35 31.79
C ASN A 239 -12.46 -14.57 32.57
N GLY A 240 -11.88 -15.76 32.34
CA GLY A 240 -12.31 -17.01 32.98
C GLY A 240 -13.53 -17.69 32.36
N ASP A 241 -14.16 -17.10 31.34
CA ASP A 241 -15.30 -17.68 30.63
C ASP A 241 -14.86 -18.90 29.80
N SER A 242 -15.44 -20.06 30.08
CA SER A 242 -15.12 -21.31 29.37
C SER A 242 -15.70 -21.35 27.95
N LYS A 243 -16.63 -20.46 27.61
CA LYS A 243 -17.25 -20.36 26.28
C LYS A 243 -16.60 -19.31 25.40
N ARG A 244 -15.70 -18.48 25.96
CA ARG A 244 -14.99 -17.44 25.23
C ARG A 244 -13.50 -17.65 25.35
N LEU A 245 -12.87 -18.03 24.25
CA LEU A 245 -11.44 -18.25 24.20
C LEU A 245 -10.79 -17.18 23.34
N ILE A 246 -9.64 -16.67 23.77
CA ILE A 246 -8.83 -15.74 23.00
C ILE A 246 -7.46 -16.34 22.71
N THR A 247 -6.87 -16.01 21.56
CA THR A 247 -5.47 -16.37 21.29
C THR A 247 -4.53 -15.75 22.33
N LYS A 248 -3.46 -16.47 22.66
CA LYS A 248 -2.45 -15.97 23.62
C LYS A 248 -1.64 -14.80 23.07
N ASN A 249 -1.38 -14.84 21.76
CA ASN A 249 -0.71 -13.79 20.99
C ASN A 249 -1.65 -13.29 19.90
N GLU A 250 -1.39 -12.07 19.39
CA GLU A 250 -2.07 -11.60 18.19
C GLU A 250 -1.65 -12.42 16.99
N GLN A 251 -2.60 -12.63 16.09
CA GLN A 251 -2.41 -13.41 14.88
C GLN A 251 -2.63 -12.53 13.65
N PRO A 252 -1.83 -12.70 12.59
CA PRO A 252 -1.97 -11.92 11.37
C PRO A 252 -3.27 -12.29 10.64
N LEU A 253 -3.95 -11.29 10.11
CA LEU A 253 -4.97 -11.52 9.10
C LEU A 253 -4.29 -11.72 7.75
N THR A 254 -4.56 -12.84 7.07
CA THR A 254 -4.06 -13.09 5.72
C THR A 254 -5.17 -13.65 4.84
N GLN A 255 -5.11 -13.36 3.54
CA GLN A 255 -6.03 -13.94 2.56
C GLN A 255 -5.58 -15.36 2.15
N LYS A 256 -4.27 -15.61 2.18
CA LYS A 256 -3.66 -16.86 1.75
C LYS A 256 -2.99 -17.57 2.92
N GLY A 257 -2.92 -18.89 2.81
CA GLY A 257 -2.39 -19.76 3.85
C GLY A 257 -3.32 -19.91 5.04
N PHE A 258 -2.91 -20.76 5.97
CA PHE A 258 -3.62 -21.03 7.21
C PHE A 258 -2.71 -20.64 8.38
N VAL A 259 -3.28 -20.07 9.44
CA VAL A 259 -2.54 -19.71 10.64
C VAL A 259 -2.98 -20.70 11.70
N SER A 260 -2.08 -21.62 12.05
CA SER A 260 -2.43 -22.69 12.97
C SER A 260 -2.65 -22.14 14.38
N VAL A 261 -3.85 -22.37 14.91
CA VAL A 261 -4.25 -22.07 16.28
C VAL A 261 -4.98 -23.30 16.81
N GLU A 262 -4.44 -23.95 17.83
CA GLU A 262 -4.98 -25.23 18.31
C GLU A 262 -5.70 -25.12 19.66
N LEU A 263 -6.78 -25.91 19.79
CA LEU A 263 -7.44 -26.24 21.04
C LEU A 263 -7.53 -27.76 21.18
N GLY A 264 -6.81 -28.33 22.16
CA GLY A 264 -6.83 -29.78 22.39
C GLY A 264 -6.18 -30.60 21.28
N GLY A 265 -5.35 -29.99 20.43
CA GLY A 265 -4.75 -30.60 19.24
C GLY A 265 -5.67 -30.58 18.01
N ILE A 266 -6.74 -29.79 18.05
CA ILE A 266 -7.63 -29.54 16.90
C ILE A 266 -7.38 -28.10 16.45
N GLU A 267 -7.14 -27.92 15.15
CA GLU A 267 -7.03 -26.61 14.53
C GLU A 267 -8.37 -25.87 14.56
N LEU A 268 -8.32 -24.62 15.03
CA LEU A 268 -9.44 -23.71 15.02
C LEU A 268 -9.44 -22.88 13.72
N PRO A 269 -10.62 -22.51 13.20
CA PRO A 269 -10.72 -21.79 11.94
C PRO A 269 -10.18 -20.36 12.03
N ASN A 270 -9.58 -19.86 10.95
CA ASN A 270 -9.17 -18.46 10.83
C ASN A 270 -10.39 -17.52 10.73
N PRO A 271 -10.30 -16.28 11.28
CA PRO A 271 -11.36 -15.30 11.17
C PRO A 271 -11.45 -14.68 9.78
N ASN A 272 -12.63 -14.14 9.48
CA ASN A 272 -12.82 -13.27 8.32
C ASN A 272 -12.35 -11.84 8.66
N SER A 273 -11.55 -11.23 7.78
CA SER A 273 -11.06 -9.87 7.95
C SER A 273 -12.17 -8.80 8.02
N ARG A 274 -13.39 -9.10 7.56
CA ARG A 274 -14.55 -8.20 7.68
C ARG A 274 -15.16 -8.15 9.07
N LEU A 275 -14.82 -9.09 9.95
CA LEU A 275 -15.42 -9.23 11.29
C LEU A 275 -14.43 -8.86 12.38
N ILE A 276 -13.87 -7.65 12.30
CA ILE A 276 -13.05 -7.08 13.38
C ILE A 276 -13.92 -6.27 14.36
N LYS A 277 -13.55 -6.31 15.64
CA LYS A 277 -14.20 -5.65 16.77
C LYS A 277 -13.13 -4.87 17.56
N PRO A 278 -12.91 -3.58 17.24
CA PRO A 278 -12.07 -2.74 18.07
C PRO A 278 -12.70 -2.59 19.45
N ASP A 279 -11.90 -2.74 20.48
CA ASP A 279 -12.26 -2.53 21.88
C ASP A 279 -11.48 -1.32 22.41
N SER A 280 -12.17 -0.18 22.48
CA SER A 280 -11.61 1.08 22.96
C SER A 280 -11.14 1.02 24.41
N SER A 281 -11.66 0.10 25.22
CA SER A 281 -11.28 0.00 26.64
C SER A 281 -9.94 -0.68 26.86
N SER A 282 -9.59 -1.65 25.99
CA SER A 282 -8.33 -2.40 26.08
C SER A 282 -7.32 -2.03 25.00
N ASN A 283 -7.68 -1.12 24.09
CA ASN A 283 -6.91 -0.75 22.89
C ASN A 283 -6.52 -1.99 22.05
N LYS A 284 -7.39 -3.00 22.03
CA LYS A 284 -7.22 -4.23 21.25
C LYS A 284 -8.21 -4.29 20.12
N ILE A 285 -7.87 -5.04 19.09
CA ILE A 285 -8.79 -5.38 18.01
C ILE A 285 -9.00 -6.88 18.06
N PHE A 286 -10.26 -7.27 18.24
CA PHE A 286 -10.65 -8.67 18.24
C PHE A 286 -11.14 -9.09 16.85
N SER A 287 -10.89 -10.34 16.49
CA SER A 287 -11.57 -10.99 15.36
C SER A 287 -12.45 -12.10 15.90
N GLU A 288 -13.76 -11.97 15.76
CA GLU A 288 -14.71 -12.88 16.38
C GLU A 288 -15.08 -14.05 15.46
N ILE A 289 -15.10 -15.25 16.04
CA ILE A 289 -15.35 -16.51 15.36
C ILE A 289 -16.39 -17.28 16.18
N TYR A 290 -17.55 -17.55 15.58
CA TYR A 290 -18.64 -18.25 16.22
C TYR A 290 -18.56 -19.73 15.85
N MET A 291 -18.47 -20.60 16.87
CA MET A 291 -18.23 -22.05 16.78
C MET A 291 -19.48 -22.87 17.08
#